data_AF-A0A7W1KCM7-F1
#
_entry.id   AF-A0A7W1KCM7-F1
#
_cell.length_a   1.000
_cell.length_b   1.000
_cell.length_c   1.000
_cell.angle_alpha   90.00
_cell.angle_beta   90.00
_cell.angle_gamma   90.00
#
_symmetry.space_group_name_H-M   'P 1'
#
loop_
_entity.id
_entity.type
_entity.pdbx_description
1 polymer ?
#
loop_
_entity_poly.entity_id
_entity_poly.type
_entity_poly.pdbx_seq_one_letter_code
_entity_poly.pdbx_strand_id
1 'polypeptide(L)'
;MTRLAVFGGVYSNPYALRALADASRARGCTELYCLGDLGGFGAECDAILPLLEEHGVMTIAGNYDVAIGRGDEDCGCGYADERDNHFAQLMYDYTKAHTSPAFAAWMAQLPGELRIDIEGVDVHMVHGSPLAINDFMWESLDDDELALRVAASGARLLLCTHTGLPWKREVDGTLIVNVGALGRPANDGRTDVWFAEIDLRNGEIECAELVPLAYDWPAQAASMRVAGLPEPFVETIESGWWTTCLEVVPPRERARGAYHVYRDAMPSGFTVDTRSPGGSHPLAQGLAGHRQGTGGAGWADAPAPADDGRPVVSLFGSALFPARLWVYTNFHCNLACEYCVVASSPAARKRMMPLARFQALVDEALREGFNELYLTGGEPFVHPDAVAMIEYASDRMTTVVLTNAMLFTGHRRPELARLAGRPRLTLQSSIDGARPATHD
;
A
#
# COMPACT_ATOMS: atom_id res chain seq x y z
N MET A 1 -10.20 -31.53 -17.29
CA MET A 1 -9.40 -30.63 -16.44
C MET A 1 -8.71 -29.68 -17.37
N THR A 2 -9.16 -28.44 -17.33
CA THR A 2 -8.61 -27.35 -18.14
C THR A 2 -7.80 -26.46 -17.21
N ARG A 3 -6.57 -26.15 -17.60
CA ARG A 3 -5.66 -25.28 -16.85
C ARG A 3 -5.48 -23.98 -17.59
N LEU A 4 -5.87 -22.88 -16.97
CA LEU A 4 -5.86 -21.55 -17.55
C LEU A 4 -4.69 -20.76 -17.00
N ALA A 5 -4.03 -19.98 -17.87
CA ALA A 5 -3.22 -18.83 -17.45
C ALA A 5 -3.97 -17.55 -17.81
N VAL A 6 -4.36 -16.79 -16.80
CA VAL A 6 -5.15 -15.55 -16.98
C VAL A 6 -4.36 -14.37 -16.47
N PHE A 7 -4.25 -13.32 -17.29
CA PHE A 7 -3.44 -12.15 -17.00
C PHE A 7 -4.09 -10.91 -17.60
N GLY A 8 -3.69 -9.72 -17.16
CA GLY A 8 -4.16 -8.44 -17.69
C GLY A 8 -3.10 -7.36 -17.48
N GLY A 9 -3.36 -6.13 -17.92
CA GLY A 9 -2.42 -5.02 -17.75
C GLY A 9 -1.05 -5.35 -18.34
N VAL A 10 -1.02 -5.76 -19.62
CA VAL A 10 0.22 -6.12 -20.33
C VAL A 10 1.13 -4.89 -20.46
N TYR A 11 0.52 -3.72 -20.63
CA TYR A 11 1.17 -2.43 -20.61
C TYR A 11 2.44 -2.34 -21.47
N SER A 12 2.38 -2.73 -22.74
CA SER A 12 3.51 -2.67 -23.69
C SER A 12 4.79 -3.34 -23.15
N ASN A 13 4.64 -4.43 -22.36
CA ASN A 13 5.74 -5.21 -21.81
C ASN A 13 5.89 -6.59 -22.48
N PRO A 14 6.61 -6.70 -23.60
CA PRO A 14 6.83 -7.97 -24.28
C PRO A 14 7.78 -8.91 -23.53
N TYR A 15 8.56 -8.39 -22.57
CA TYR A 15 9.49 -9.19 -21.77
C TYR A 15 8.73 -10.08 -20.78
N ALA A 16 7.76 -9.51 -20.07
CA ALA A 16 6.88 -10.28 -19.20
C ALA A 16 5.96 -11.21 -20.00
N LEU A 17 5.44 -10.78 -21.16
CA LEU A 17 4.58 -11.63 -22.00
C LEU A 17 5.29 -12.88 -22.52
N ARG A 18 6.56 -12.78 -22.93
CA ARG A 18 7.39 -13.94 -23.28
C ARG A 18 7.61 -14.85 -22.08
N ALA A 19 7.98 -14.28 -20.93
CA ALA A 19 8.19 -15.05 -19.70
C ALA A 19 6.91 -15.79 -19.27
N LEU A 20 5.74 -15.16 -19.43
CA LEU A 20 4.45 -15.77 -19.14
C LEU A 20 4.17 -16.95 -20.07
N ALA A 21 4.44 -16.82 -21.37
CA ALA A 21 4.23 -17.90 -22.33
C ALA A 21 5.06 -19.14 -21.97
N ASP A 22 6.33 -18.94 -21.61
CA ASP A 22 7.23 -20.01 -21.17
C ASP A 22 6.76 -20.61 -19.84
N ALA A 23 6.40 -19.78 -18.86
CA ALA A 23 5.88 -20.24 -17.57
C ALA A 23 4.58 -21.03 -17.70
N SER A 24 3.65 -20.57 -18.55
CA SER A 24 2.37 -21.22 -18.81
C SER A 24 2.57 -22.60 -19.44
N ARG A 25 3.48 -22.71 -20.41
CA ARG A 25 3.87 -24.01 -21.00
C ARG A 25 4.48 -24.95 -19.97
N ALA A 26 5.40 -24.45 -19.14
CA ALA A 26 6.07 -25.26 -18.11
C ALA A 26 5.09 -25.77 -17.04
N ARG A 27 4.05 -25.00 -16.76
CA ARG A 27 2.97 -25.33 -15.81
C ARG A 27 1.86 -26.18 -16.44
N GLY A 28 1.90 -26.41 -17.76
CA GLY A 28 0.90 -27.19 -18.47
C GLY A 28 -0.44 -26.48 -18.65
N CYS A 29 -0.45 -25.14 -18.67
CA CYS A 29 -1.64 -24.38 -19.04
C CYS A 29 -2.01 -24.67 -20.49
N THR A 30 -3.28 -24.98 -20.72
CA THR A 30 -3.82 -25.34 -22.03
C THR A 30 -4.44 -24.14 -22.75
N GLU A 31 -4.85 -23.12 -22.01
CA GLU A 31 -5.49 -21.92 -22.55
C GLU A 31 -4.95 -20.66 -21.86
N LEU A 32 -4.77 -19.59 -22.63
CA LEU A 32 -4.26 -18.31 -22.16
C LEU A 32 -5.31 -17.22 -22.43
N TYR A 33 -5.62 -16.43 -21.42
CA TYR A 33 -6.58 -15.34 -21.49
C TYR A 33 -5.95 -14.01 -21.05
N CYS A 34 -6.06 -12.99 -21.89
CA CYS A 34 -5.63 -11.62 -21.61
C CYS A 34 -6.84 -10.73 -21.33
N LEU A 35 -6.83 -10.07 -20.18
CA LEU A 35 -7.89 -9.19 -19.68
C LEU A 35 -7.68 -7.73 -20.09
N GLY A 36 -6.92 -7.46 -21.15
CA GLY A 36 -6.76 -6.13 -21.74
C GLY A 36 -5.66 -5.27 -21.12
N ASP A 37 -5.69 -3.98 -21.50
CA ASP A 37 -4.65 -2.98 -21.27
C ASP A 37 -3.32 -3.40 -21.89
N LEU A 38 -3.32 -3.48 -23.23
CA LEU A 38 -2.18 -3.91 -24.02
C LEU A 38 -1.10 -2.83 -24.11
N GLY A 39 -1.48 -1.55 -23.96
CA GLY A 39 -0.59 -0.40 -23.82
C GLY A 39 -0.76 0.32 -22.49
N GLY A 40 0.01 1.40 -22.25
CA GLY A 40 -0.24 2.29 -21.12
C GLY A 40 0.78 2.34 -19.97
N PHE A 41 1.92 1.63 -20.03
CA PHE A 41 3.01 1.80 -19.04
C PHE A 41 4.41 1.58 -19.62
N GLY A 42 4.60 0.53 -20.41
CA GLY A 42 5.85 0.19 -21.09
C GLY A 42 6.00 0.86 -22.45
N ALA A 43 7.14 0.62 -23.09
CA ALA A 43 7.52 1.30 -24.33
C ALA A 43 7.20 0.52 -25.62
N GLU A 44 7.22 -0.81 -25.59
CA GLU A 44 7.24 -1.66 -26.79
C GLU A 44 5.81 -2.01 -27.27
N CYS A 45 5.04 -1.01 -27.71
CA CYS A 45 3.61 -1.15 -28.02
C CYS A 45 3.34 -2.20 -29.11
N ASP A 46 3.96 -2.07 -30.28
CA ASP A 46 3.73 -2.97 -31.42
C ASP A 46 4.32 -4.38 -31.24
N ALA A 47 5.14 -4.61 -30.20
CA ALA A 47 5.70 -5.92 -29.91
C ALA A 47 4.68 -6.88 -29.28
N ILE A 48 3.52 -6.38 -28.83
CA ILE A 48 2.53 -7.16 -28.09
C ILE A 48 1.70 -8.06 -29.01
N LEU A 49 1.13 -7.51 -30.07
CA LEU A 49 0.22 -8.26 -30.96
C LEU A 49 0.87 -9.56 -31.52
N PRO A 50 2.10 -9.54 -32.06
CA PRO A 50 2.71 -10.76 -32.57
C PRO A 50 2.86 -11.86 -31.50
N LEU A 51 3.14 -11.50 -30.25
CA LEU A 51 3.27 -12.45 -29.14
C LEU A 51 1.91 -13.03 -28.73
N LEU A 52 0.86 -12.22 -28.73
CA LEU A 52 -0.50 -12.71 -28.47
C LEU A 52 -0.95 -13.72 -29.55
N GLU A 53 -0.69 -13.41 -30.82
CA GLU A 53 -1.01 -14.29 -31.95
C GLU A 53 -0.17 -15.58 -31.93
N GLU A 54 1.14 -15.46 -31.70
CA GLU A 54 2.06 -16.62 -31.63
C GLU A 54 1.63 -17.63 -30.56
N HIS A 55 1.11 -17.15 -29.44
CA HIS A 55 0.72 -17.97 -28.30
C HIS A 55 -0.78 -18.27 -28.22
N GLY A 56 -1.56 -17.85 -29.22
CA GLY A 56 -2.99 -18.14 -29.30
C GLY A 56 -3.79 -17.58 -28.12
N VAL A 57 -3.43 -16.38 -27.65
CA VAL A 57 -4.05 -15.77 -26.47
C VAL A 57 -5.42 -15.21 -26.81
N MET A 58 -6.45 -15.64 -26.08
CA MET A 58 -7.78 -15.04 -26.17
C MET A 58 -7.80 -13.72 -25.39
N THR A 59 -8.15 -12.62 -26.05
CA THR A 59 -8.00 -11.27 -25.48
C THR A 59 -9.34 -10.55 -25.44
N ILE A 60 -9.64 -9.92 -24.31
CA ILE A 60 -10.70 -8.90 -24.17
C ILE A 60 -10.07 -7.51 -24.11
N ALA A 61 -10.84 -6.47 -24.39
CA ALA A 61 -10.39 -5.09 -24.34
C ALA A 61 -10.33 -4.56 -22.90
N GLY A 62 -9.26 -3.84 -22.57
CA GLY A 62 -9.18 -2.90 -21.46
C GLY A 62 -9.55 -1.48 -21.89
N ASN A 63 -9.51 -0.53 -20.96
CA ASN A 63 -9.89 0.85 -21.27
C ASN A 63 -8.87 1.51 -22.22
N TYR A 64 -7.57 1.17 -22.12
CA TYR A 64 -6.58 1.63 -23.09
C TYR A 64 -6.89 1.13 -24.51
N ASP A 65 -7.24 -0.15 -24.64
CA ASP A 65 -7.45 -0.78 -25.94
C ASP A 65 -8.66 -0.16 -26.66
N VAL A 66 -9.74 0.10 -25.91
CA VAL A 66 -10.93 0.79 -26.41
C VAL A 66 -10.59 2.22 -26.86
N ALA A 67 -9.88 2.98 -26.02
CA ALA A 67 -9.54 4.37 -26.30
C ALA A 67 -8.62 4.50 -27.53
N ILE A 68 -7.56 3.68 -27.61
CA ILE A 68 -6.63 3.67 -28.75
C ILE A 68 -7.35 3.20 -30.02
N GLY A 69 -8.17 2.15 -29.94
CA GLY A 69 -8.94 1.64 -31.08
C GLY A 69 -9.94 2.66 -31.65
N ARG A 70 -10.48 3.55 -30.81
CA ARG A 70 -11.37 4.64 -31.22
C ARG A 70 -10.64 5.92 -31.62
N GLY A 71 -9.38 6.05 -31.23
CA GLY A 71 -8.60 7.26 -31.43
C GLY A 71 -8.95 8.37 -30.44
N ASP A 72 -9.42 8.03 -29.24
CA ASP A 72 -9.79 8.99 -28.20
C ASP A 72 -8.57 9.80 -27.71
N GLU A 73 -8.78 10.87 -26.95
CA GLU A 73 -7.69 11.75 -26.46
C GLU A 73 -7.17 11.39 -25.07
N ASP A 74 -7.84 10.48 -24.35
CA ASP A 74 -7.40 9.96 -23.06
C ASP A 74 -7.79 8.47 -22.87
N CYS A 75 -7.22 7.82 -21.85
CA CYS A 75 -7.51 6.42 -21.53
C CYS A 75 -8.89 6.19 -20.89
N GLY A 76 -9.62 7.24 -20.51
CA GLY A 76 -10.85 7.14 -19.74
C GLY A 76 -10.68 6.58 -18.33
N CYS A 77 -9.46 6.53 -17.77
CA CYS A 77 -9.20 5.92 -16.47
C CYS A 77 -9.96 6.62 -15.31
N GLY A 78 -10.24 7.92 -15.45
CA GLY A 78 -11.11 8.67 -14.53
C GLY A 78 -10.50 8.96 -13.16
N TYR A 79 -9.18 9.18 -13.08
CA TYR A 79 -8.53 9.53 -11.82
C TYR A 79 -9.10 10.85 -11.27
N ALA A 80 -9.33 10.92 -9.96
CA ALA A 80 -9.79 12.15 -9.31
C ALA A 80 -8.65 13.16 -9.09
N ASP A 81 -7.42 12.67 -8.97
CA ASP A 81 -6.24 13.47 -8.70
C ASP A 81 -5.59 13.98 -9.98
N GLU A 82 -5.25 15.27 -10.03
CA GLU A 82 -4.65 15.92 -11.21
C GLU A 82 -3.28 15.32 -11.58
N ARG A 83 -2.51 14.83 -10.60
CA ARG A 83 -1.18 14.26 -10.82
C ARG A 83 -1.27 12.86 -11.39
N ASP A 84 -2.20 12.06 -10.90
CA ASP A 84 -2.50 10.74 -11.47
C ASP A 84 -2.98 10.89 -12.93
N ASN A 85 -3.86 11.87 -13.19
CA ASN A 85 -4.25 12.22 -14.56
C ASN A 85 -3.07 12.69 -15.42
N HIS A 86 -2.14 13.47 -14.87
CA HIS A 86 -0.94 13.90 -15.60
C HIS A 86 -0.08 12.71 -16.05
N PHE A 87 0.22 11.76 -15.15
CA PHE A 87 0.98 10.57 -15.52
C PHE A 87 0.21 9.67 -16.49
N ALA A 88 -1.09 9.50 -16.28
CA ALA A 88 -1.96 8.77 -17.20
C ALA A 88 -1.92 9.36 -18.61
N GLN A 89 -2.03 10.68 -18.73
CA GLN A 89 -2.00 11.37 -20.01
C GLN A 89 -0.65 11.23 -20.71
N LEU A 90 0.46 11.42 -19.99
CA LEU A 90 1.81 11.23 -20.55
C LEU A 90 1.96 9.84 -21.19
N MET A 91 1.46 8.82 -20.51
CA MET A 91 1.60 7.44 -20.95
C MET A 91 0.60 7.08 -22.06
N TYR A 92 -0.59 7.65 -22.01
CA TYR A 92 -1.58 7.54 -23.08
C TYR A 92 -1.08 8.19 -24.39
N ASP A 93 -0.59 9.43 -24.33
CA ASP A 93 -0.05 10.15 -25.48
C ASP A 93 1.08 9.37 -26.15
N TYR A 94 1.99 8.83 -25.33
CA TYR A 94 3.06 7.97 -25.82
C TYR A 94 2.50 6.71 -26.49
N THR A 95 1.58 6.00 -25.84
CA THR A 95 0.98 4.76 -26.37
C THR A 95 0.27 5.03 -27.70
N LYS A 96 -0.53 6.10 -27.78
CA LYS A 96 -1.22 6.55 -29.01
C LYS A 96 -0.25 6.87 -30.13
N ALA A 97 0.86 7.53 -29.83
CA ALA A 97 1.87 7.89 -30.82
C ALA A 97 2.70 6.69 -31.33
N HIS A 98 2.84 5.62 -30.53
CA HIS A 98 3.71 4.47 -30.82
C HIS A 98 2.95 3.17 -31.13
N THR A 99 1.63 3.23 -31.21
CA THR A 99 0.79 2.10 -31.64
C THR A 99 0.53 2.21 -33.14
N SER A 100 0.86 1.16 -33.89
CA SER A 100 0.58 1.13 -35.33
C SER A 100 -0.92 1.17 -35.63
N PRO A 101 -1.34 1.74 -36.78
CA PRO A 101 -2.74 1.74 -37.19
C PRO A 101 -3.34 0.34 -37.31
N ALA A 102 -2.53 -0.66 -37.69
CA ALA A 102 -2.96 -2.05 -37.77
C ALA A 102 -3.28 -2.62 -36.39
N PHE A 103 -2.44 -2.35 -35.38
CA PHE A 103 -2.68 -2.79 -34.02
C PHE A 103 -3.86 -2.06 -33.38
N ALA A 104 -4.00 -0.75 -33.59
CA ALA A 104 -5.17 0.00 -33.14
C ALA A 104 -6.48 -0.54 -33.77
N ALA A 105 -6.48 -0.84 -35.07
CA ALA A 105 -7.63 -1.43 -35.75
C ALA A 105 -7.97 -2.85 -35.27
N TRP A 106 -6.97 -3.61 -34.83
CA TRP A 106 -7.16 -4.90 -34.19
C TRP A 106 -7.78 -4.75 -32.79
N MET A 107 -7.28 -3.82 -31.97
CA MET A 107 -7.84 -3.53 -30.64
C MET A 107 -9.30 -3.07 -30.71
N ALA A 108 -9.67 -2.31 -31.74
CA ALA A 108 -11.05 -1.86 -31.96
C ALA A 108 -12.07 -3.01 -32.17
N GLN A 109 -11.60 -4.24 -32.44
CA GLN A 109 -12.44 -5.41 -32.66
C GLN A 109 -12.56 -6.31 -31.42
N LEU A 110 -11.81 -6.02 -30.35
CA LEU A 110 -11.80 -6.84 -29.15
C LEU A 110 -13.16 -6.80 -28.42
N PRO A 111 -13.62 -7.94 -27.87
CA PRO A 111 -14.79 -7.97 -27.00
C PRO A 111 -14.50 -7.24 -25.68
N GLY A 112 -15.49 -6.55 -25.11
CA GLY A 112 -15.31 -5.84 -23.83
C GLY A 112 -15.36 -6.75 -22.59
N GLU A 113 -15.96 -7.94 -22.71
CA GLU A 113 -16.00 -8.98 -21.68
C GLU A 113 -16.06 -10.35 -22.36
N LEU A 114 -15.76 -11.42 -21.62
CA LEU A 114 -15.92 -12.79 -22.06
C LEU A 114 -16.67 -13.62 -21.01
N ARG A 115 -17.74 -14.29 -21.44
CA ARG A 115 -18.52 -15.23 -20.61
C ARG A 115 -18.49 -16.61 -21.26
N ILE A 116 -18.04 -17.61 -20.51
CA ILE A 116 -17.79 -18.95 -21.05
C ILE A 116 -17.99 -20.02 -19.96
N ASP A 117 -18.60 -21.14 -20.35
CA ASP A 117 -18.60 -22.36 -19.54
C ASP A 117 -17.33 -23.16 -19.83
N ILE A 118 -16.53 -23.41 -18.79
CA ILE A 118 -15.34 -24.25 -18.89
C ILE A 118 -15.49 -25.38 -17.88
N GLU A 119 -15.54 -26.62 -18.38
CA GLU A 119 -15.70 -27.82 -17.57
C GLU A 119 -16.94 -27.76 -16.64
N GLY A 120 -18.02 -27.04 -17.02
CA GLY A 120 -19.22 -26.88 -16.20
C GLY A 120 -19.17 -25.75 -15.16
N VAL A 121 -18.14 -24.90 -15.21
CA VAL A 121 -18.01 -23.69 -14.39
C VAL A 121 -18.31 -22.48 -15.27
N ASP A 122 -19.29 -21.66 -14.86
CA ASP A 122 -19.55 -20.36 -15.49
C ASP A 122 -18.45 -19.36 -15.10
N VAL A 123 -17.66 -18.94 -16.08
CA VAL A 123 -16.52 -18.03 -15.95
C VAL A 123 -16.84 -16.71 -16.64
N HIS A 124 -16.71 -15.61 -15.92
CA HIS A 124 -16.84 -14.26 -16.45
C HIS A 124 -15.52 -13.52 -16.31
N MET A 125 -15.01 -13.01 -17.43
CA MET A 125 -13.75 -12.29 -17.53
C MET A 125 -14.03 -10.85 -17.96
N VAL A 126 -13.55 -9.89 -17.16
CA VAL A 126 -13.71 -8.46 -17.37
C VAL A 126 -12.38 -7.74 -17.15
N HIS A 127 -12.21 -6.53 -17.68
CA HIS A 127 -11.03 -5.72 -17.39
C HIS A 127 -11.09 -5.09 -15.98
N GLY A 128 -12.01 -4.14 -15.76
CA GLY A 128 -12.25 -3.51 -14.46
C GLY A 128 -13.26 -4.30 -13.62
N SER A 129 -14.56 -4.09 -13.87
CA SER A 129 -15.64 -4.82 -13.22
C SER A 129 -16.80 -5.13 -14.16
N PRO A 130 -17.77 -5.99 -13.74
CA PRO A 130 -19.02 -6.19 -14.46
C PRO A 130 -19.90 -4.93 -14.61
N LEU A 131 -19.61 -3.85 -13.88
CA LEU A 131 -20.37 -2.60 -13.92
C LEU A 131 -19.77 -1.58 -14.89
N ALA A 132 -18.43 -1.51 -14.97
CA ALA A 132 -17.74 -0.66 -15.93
C ALA A 132 -16.30 -1.14 -16.19
N ILE A 133 -15.81 -0.88 -17.41
CA ILE A 133 -14.49 -1.30 -17.86
C ILE A 133 -13.36 -0.65 -17.03
N ASN A 134 -13.52 0.59 -16.61
CA ASN A 134 -12.55 1.38 -15.85
C ASN A 134 -12.85 1.41 -14.34
N ASP A 135 -13.73 0.53 -13.84
CA ASP A 135 -14.07 0.45 -12.42
C ASP A 135 -12.96 -0.24 -11.61
N PHE A 136 -12.54 0.38 -10.51
CA PHE A 136 -11.45 -0.11 -9.67
C PHE A 136 -11.96 -1.08 -8.61
N MET A 137 -11.86 -2.39 -8.90
CA MET A 137 -12.12 -3.45 -7.93
C MET A 137 -10.94 -3.68 -6.98
N TRP A 138 -10.85 -2.87 -5.93
CA TRP A 138 -9.85 -3.02 -4.87
C TRP A 138 -10.19 -4.15 -3.90
N GLU A 139 -9.18 -4.78 -3.29
CA GLU A 139 -9.39 -5.81 -2.25
C GLU A 139 -10.14 -5.25 -1.04
N SER A 140 -9.86 -3.98 -0.71
CA SER A 140 -10.42 -3.25 0.41
C SER A 140 -11.81 -2.68 0.20
N LEU A 141 -12.41 -2.87 -0.99
CA LEU A 141 -13.81 -2.53 -1.20
C LEU A 141 -14.69 -3.22 -0.15
N ASP A 142 -15.69 -2.49 0.33
CA ASP A 142 -16.65 -3.01 1.29
C ASP A 142 -17.45 -4.17 0.69
N ASP A 143 -17.88 -5.10 1.54
CA ASP A 143 -18.52 -6.34 1.11
C ASP A 143 -19.80 -6.08 0.28
N ASP A 144 -20.57 -5.04 0.63
CA ASP A 144 -21.77 -4.63 -0.12
C ASP A 144 -21.44 -4.16 -1.55
N GLU A 145 -20.32 -3.45 -1.72
CA GLU A 145 -19.86 -2.98 -3.04
C GLU A 145 -19.35 -4.13 -3.91
N LEU A 146 -18.69 -5.12 -3.31
CA LEU A 146 -18.30 -6.34 -4.02
C LEU A 146 -19.52 -7.20 -4.37
N ALA A 147 -20.50 -7.33 -3.46
CA ALA A 147 -21.72 -8.08 -3.69
C ALA A 147 -22.53 -7.53 -4.88
N LEU A 148 -22.60 -6.20 -5.06
CA LEU A 148 -23.21 -5.57 -6.23
C LEU A 148 -22.57 -6.03 -7.56
N ARG A 149 -21.24 -6.09 -7.59
CA ARG A 149 -20.47 -6.51 -8.79
C ARG A 149 -20.62 -8.01 -9.04
N VAL A 150 -20.62 -8.82 -7.98
CA VAL A 150 -20.89 -10.27 -8.06
C VAL A 150 -22.29 -10.54 -8.59
N ALA A 151 -23.31 -9.83 -8.07
CA ALA A 151 -24.69 -9.96 -8.53
C ALA A 151 -24.85 -9.58 -10.01
N ALA A 152 -24.15 -8.53 -10.47
CA ALA A 152 -24.13 -8.14 -11.88
C ALA A 152 -23.42 -9.17 -12.76
N SER A 153 -22.40 -9.85 -12.24
CA SER A 153 -21.74 -10.95 -12.92
C SER A 153 -22.65 -12.19 -13.02
N GLY A 154 -23.15 -12.68 -11.89
CA GLY A 154 -23.90 -13.95 -11.79
C GLY A 154 -23.07 -15.22 -11.99
N ALA A 155 -21.77 -15.11 -12.30
CA ALA A 155 -20.89 -16.23 -12.59
C ALA A 155 -20.33 -16.89 -11.32
N ARG A 156 -19.92 -18.16 -11.43
CA ARG A 156 -19.26 -18.90 -10.33
C ARG A 156 -17.80 -18.47 -10.14
N LEU A 157 -17.15 -18.05 -11.22
CA LEU A 157 -15.80 -17.49 -11.24
C LEU A 157 -15.80 -16.14 -11.96
N LEU A 158 -15.37 -15.08 -11.28
CA LEU A 158 -15.17 -13.75 -11.83
C LEU A 158 -13.68 -13.43 -11.87
N LEU A 159 -13.13 -13.18 -13.05
CA LEU A 159 -11.73 -12.82 -13.27
C LEU A 159 -11.65 -11.36 -13.73
N CYS A 160 -10.83 -10.55 -13.05
CA CYS A 160 -10.62 -9.14 -13.38
C CYS A 160 -9.16 -8.70 -13.27
N THR A 161 -8.87 -7.47 -13.69
CA THR A 161 -7.54 -6.82 -13.63
C THR A 161 -7.71 -5.33 -13.26
N HIS A 162 -7.14 -4.40 -14.04
CA HIS A 162 -7.24 -2.93 -13.99
C HIS A 162 -6.54 -2.29 -12.79
N THR A 163 -6.89 -2.69 -11.57
CA THR A 163 -6.22 -2.19 -10.36
C THR A 163 -4.75 -2.59 -10.31
N GLY A 164 -4.36 -3.64 -11.03
CA GLY A 164 -2.98 -4.14 -11.09
C GLY A 164 -2.47 -4.81 -9.80
N LEU A 165 -3.29 -4.86 -8.74
CA LEU A 165 -2.95 -5.52 -7.48
C LEU A 165 -3.62 -6.89 -7.40
N PRO A 166 -2.85 -7.99 -7.28
CA PRO A 166 -3.39 -9.34 -7.27
C PRO A 166 -4.07 -9.65 -5.94
N TRP A 167 -5.31 -10.12 -5.98
CA TRP A 167 -6.05 -10.57 -4.78
C TRP A 167 -7.17 -11.53 -5.18
N LYS A 168 -7.68 -12.30 -4.22
CA LYS A 168 -8.87 -13.14 -4.41
C LYS A 168 -9.76 -13.15 -3.18
N ARG A 169 -11.07 -13.17 -3.39
CA ARG A 169 -12.08 -13.27 -2.32
C ARG A 169 -13.28 -14.06 -2.82
N GLU A 170 -13.94 -14.75 -1.89
CA GLU A 170 -15.22 -15.38 -2.15
C GLU A 170 -16.33 -14.51 -1.58
N VAL A 171 -17.34 -14.21 -2.39
CA VAL A 171 -18.51 -13.39 -2.01
C VAL A 171 -19.73 -14.04 -2.65
N ASP A 172 -20.76 -14.32 -1.85
CA ASP A 172 -22.02 -14.94 -2.28
C ASP A 172 -21.88 -16.20 -3.15
N GLY A 173 -20.84 -17.00 -2.89
CA GLY A 173 -20.55 -18.25 -3.61
C GLY A 173 -19.87 -18.07 -4.97
N THR A 174 -19.52 -16.82 -5.33
CA THR A 174 -18.66 -16.49 -6.47
C THR A 174 -17.23 -16.30 -5.99
N LEU A 175 -16.27 -16.98 -6.63
CA LEU A 175 -14.86 -16.68 -6.45
C LEU A 175 -14.46 -15.52 -7.36
N ILE A 176 -13.96 -14.43 -6.78
CA ILE A 176 -13.40 -13.29 -7.49
C ILE A 176 -11.88 -13.42 -7.46
N VAL A 177 -11.22 -13.25 -8.61
CA VAL A 177 -9.76 -13.22 -8.73
C VAL A 177 -9.37 -11.99 -9.54
N ASN A 178 -8.76 -11.00 -8.88
CA ASN A 178 -8.01 -9.97 -9.57
C ASN A 178 -6.63 -10.53 -9.89
N VAL A 179 -6.33 -10.72 -11.17
CA VAL A 179 -5.13 -11.41 -11.64
C VAL A 179 -3.86 -10.56 -11.53
N GLY A 180 -3.98 -9.31 -11.07
CA GLY A 180 -2.91 -8.33 -11.05
C GLY A 180 -2.62 -7.75 -12.43
N ALA A 181 -1.41 -7.24 -12.61
CA ALA A 181 -0.89 -6.76 -13.89
C ALA A 181 0.37 -7.53 -14.31
N LEU A 182 0.48 -7.81 -15.60
CA LEU A 182 1.64 -8.47 -16.21
C LEU A 182 2.76 -7.48 -16.54
N GLY A 183 2.40 -6.24 -16.85
CA GLY A 183 3.33 -5.20 -17.33
C GLY A 183 3.94 -4.34 -16.24
N ARG A 184 3.40 -4.40 -15.01
CA ARG A 184 3.74 -3.53 -13.89
C ARG A 184 3.76 -4.34 -12.57
N PRO A 185 4.80 -4.22 -11.73
CA PRO A 185 4.86 -4.87 -10.42
C PRO A 185 3.72 -4.47 -9.48
N ALA A 186 3.45 -5.26 -8.44
CA ALA A 186 2.26 -5.11 -7.57
C ALA A 186 2.45 -4.19 -6.34
N ASN A 187 3.33 -3.19 -6.42
CA ASN A 187 3.60 -2.25 -5.33
C ASN A 187 3.99 -2.93 -3.99
N ASP A 188 4.78 -4.00 -4.05
CA ASP A 188 5.19 -4.81 -2.90
C ASP A 188 6.73 -4.87 -2.72
N GLY A 189 7.46 -4.07 -3.47
CA GLY A 189 8.92 -3.99 -3.42
C GLY A 189 9.63 -5.14 -4.12
N ARG A 190 8.89 -5.98 -4.85
CA ARG A 190 9.45 -7.02 -5.71
C ARG A 190 9.29 -6.62 -7.17
N THR A 191 10.22 -7.06 -7.99
CA THR A 191 10.19 -6.81 -9.44
C THR A 191 9.41 -7.89 -10.19
N ASP A 192 8.82 -8.86 -9.49
CA ASP A 192 7.89 -9.83 -10.09
C ASP A 192 6.61 -9.12 -10.55
N VAL A 193 6.05 -9.61 -11.64
CA VAL A 193 4.68 -9.29 -12.10
C VAL A 193 3.76 -10.48 -11.83
N TRP A 194 2.47 -10.37 -12.14
CA TRP A 194 1.51 -11.37 -11.70
C TRP A 194 0.58 -11.86 -12.81
N PHE A 195 0.16 -13.11 -12.66
CA PHE A 195 -0.94 -13.73 -13.38
C PHE A 195 -1.66 -14.74 -12.48
N ALA A 196 -2.80 -15.25 -12.91
CA ALA A 196 -3.52 -16.30 -12.23
C ALA A 196 -3.45 -17.64 -12.97
N GLU A 197 -3.19 -18.72 -12.24
CA GLU A 197 -3.36 -20.09 -12.70
C GLU A 197 -4.67 -20.64 -12.15
N ILE A 198 -5.56 -21.08 -13.04
CA ILE A 198 -6.89 -21.60 -12.67
C ILE A 198 -7.03 -23.03 -13.19
N ASP A 199 -7.35 -23.98 -12.30
CA ASP A 199 -7.67 -25.36 -12.65
C ASP A 199 -9.17 -25.59 -12.51
N LEU A 200 -9.81 -25.96 -13.63
CA LEU A 200 -11.24 -26.25 -13.69
C LEU A 200 -11.48 -27.71 -14.08
N ARG A 201 -12.39 -28.38 -13.36
CA ARG A 201 -12.75 -29.77 -13.64
C ARG A 201 -14.13 -30.11 -13.12
N ASN A 202 -14.98 -30.71 -13.95
CA ASN A 202 -16.26 -31.30 -13.54
C ASN A 202 -17.18 -30.37 -12.69
N GLY A 203 -17.24 -29.08 -13.01
CA GLY A 203 -18.06 -28.07 -12.32
C GLY A 203 -17.38 -27.45 -11.09
N GLU A 204 -16.13 -27.80 -10.82
CA GLU A 204 -15.36 -27.34 -9.67
C GLU A 204 -14.16 -26.49 -10.08
N ILE A 205 -13.85 -25.52 -9.22
CA ILE A 205 -12.62 -24.73 -9.27
C ILE A 205 -11.62 -25.45 -8.35
N GLU A 206 -10.80 -26.33 -8.91
CA GLU A 206 -9.83 -27.14 -8.15
C GLU A 206 -8.67 -26.28 -7.63
N CYS A 207 -8.27 -25.28 -8.42
CA CYS A 207 -7.22 -24.32 -8.06
C CYS A 207 -7.52 -22.93 -8.61
N ALA A 208 -7.15 -21.90 -7.84
CA ALA A 208 -7.09 -20.52 -8.27
C ALA A 208 -5.91 -19.84 -7.56
N GLU A 209 -4.73 -19.90 -8.16
CA GLU A 209 -3.49 -19.42 -7.59
C GLU A 209 -3.06 -18.10 -8.25
N LEU A 210 -2.67 -17.12 -7.43
CA LEU A 210 -2.02 -15.90 -7.90
C LEU A 210 -0.52 -16.16 -7.91
N VAL A 211 0.08 -16.06 -9.08
CA VAL A 211 1.43 -16.52 -9.34
C VAL A 211 2.35 -15.33 -9.60
N PRO A 212 3.41 -15.14 -8.79
CA PRO A 212 4.47 -14.20 -9.14
C PRO A 212 5.29 -14.75 -10.30
N LEU A 213 5.56 -13.89 -11.27
CA LEU A 213 6.30 -14.18 -12.48
C LEU A 213 7.57 -13.32 -12.51
N ALA A 214 8.71 -13.99 -12.38
CA ALA A 214 9.99 -13.40 -12.69
C ALA A 214 10.15 -13.23 -14.21
N TYR A 215 10.67 -12.09 -14.63
CA TYR A 215 10.93 -11.77 -16.03
C TYR A 215 12.16 -10.87 -16.16
N ASP A 216 12.57 -10.57 -17.39
CA ASP A 216 13.68 -9.66 -17.69
C ASP A 216 13.27 -8.18 -17.50
N TRP A 217 13.00 -7.82 -16.24
CA TRP A 217 12.71 -6.45 -15.84
C TRP A 217 13.85 -5.47 -16.16
N PRO A 218 15.17 -5.83 -16.11
CA PRO A 218 16.22 -4.91 -16.53
C PRO A 218 16.10 -4.52 -18.01
N ALA A 219 15.73 -5.45 -18.89
CA ALA A 219 15.51 -5.15 -20.29
C ALA A 219 14.27 -4.26 -20.52
N GLN A 220 13.18 -4.48 -19.78
CA GLN A 220 12.02 -3.58 -19.82
C GLN A 220 12.42 -2.16 -19.39
N ALA A 221 13.09 -2.01 -18.24
CA ALA A 221 13.54 -0.72 -17.73
C ALA A 221 14.48 -0.02 -18.73
N ALA A 222 15.40 -0.76 -19.35
CA ALA A 222 16.29 -0.23 -20.38
C ALA A 222 15.52 0.26 -21.63
N SER A 223 14.54 -0.51 -22.10
CA SER A 223 13.69 -0.11 -23.23
C SER A 223 12.90 1.17 -22.92
N MET A 224 12.33 1.28 -21.72
CA MET A 224 11.62 2.48 -21.29
C MET A 224 12.51 3.73 -21.25
N ARG A 225 13.77 3.60 -20.80
CA ARG A 225 14.73 4.72 -20.85
C ARG A 225 15.13 5.08 -22.27
N VAL A 226 15.35 4.10 -23.15
CA VAL A 226 15.67 4.34 -24.57
C VAL A 226 14.52 5.06 -25.27
N ALA A 227 13.27 4.73 -24.92
CA ALA A 227 12.06 5.40 -25.37
C ALA A 227 11.87 6.82 -24.81
N GLY A 228 12.68 7.24 -23.84
CA GLY A 228 12.56 8.54 -23.20
C GLY A 228 11.36 8.66 -22.26
N LEU A 229 10.82 7.54 -21.76
CA LEU A 229 9.76 7.59 -20.75
C LEU A 229 10.25 8.24 -19.45
N PRO A 230 9.39 8.95 -18.72
CA PRO A 230 9.79 9.59 -17.46
C PRO A 230 10.32 8.58 -16.44
N GLU A 231 11.40 8.95 -15.74
CA GLU A 231 12.09 8.07 -14.78
C GLU A 231 11.16 7.43 -13.72
N PRO A 232 10.11 8.09 -13.19
CA PRO A 232 9.18 7.43 -12.27
C PRO A 232 8.61 6.10 -12.80
N PHE A 233 8.23 6.02 -14.09
CA PHE A 233 7.75 4.76 -14.66
C PHE A 233 8.81 3.65 -14.61
N VAL A 234 10.07 4.01 -14.92
CA VAL A 234 11.20 3.07 -14.91
C VAL A 234 11.51 2.61 -13.49
N GLU A 235 11.52 3.52 -12.52
CA GLU A 235 11.76 3.19 -11.12
C GLU A 235 10.72 2.24 -10.54
N THR A 236 9.48 2.31 -11.01
CA THR A 236 8.45 1.34 -10.63
C THR A 236 8.85 -0.08 -11.03
N ILE A 237 9.43 -0.24 -12.22
CA ILE A 237 9.92 -1.54 -12.71
C ILE A 237 11.14 -2.01 -11.91
N GLU A 238 12.08 -1.12 -11.61
CA GLU A 238 13.33 -1.50 -10.94
C GLU A 238 13.19 -1.74 -9.43
N SER A 239 12.24 -1.06 -8.79
CA SER A 239 12.06 -1.13 -7.33
C SER A 239 10.89 -1.98 -6.89
N GLY A 240 9.92 -2.25 -7.77
CA GLY A 240 8.67 -2.90 -7.40
C GLY A 240 7.69 -2.01 -6.64
N TRP A 241 8.05 -0.75 -6.35
CA TRP A 241 7.20 0.22 -5.68
C TRP A 241 6.63 1.21 -6.68
N TRP A 242 5.35 1.53 -6.54
CA TRP A 242 4.72 2.51 -7.42
C TRP A 242 5.18 3.93 -7.08
N THR A 243 5.58 4.65 -8.11
CA THR A 243 6.01 6.06 -8.03
C THR A 243 5.09 6.99 -8.83
N THR A 244 4.12 6.42 -9.54
CA THR A 244 3.06 7.09 -10.30
C THR A 244 1.71 6.46 -9.98
N CYS A 245 0.64 7.23 -10.17
CA CYS A 245 -0.73 6.81 -9.92
C CYS A 245 -0.97 6.32 -8.48
N LEU A 246 -0.44 7.03 -7.48
CA LEU A 246 -0.57 6.62 -6.07
C LEU A 246 -1.89 7.09 -5.44
N GLU A 247 -2.46 8.21 -5.91
CA GLU A 247 -3.60 8.83 -5.26
C GLU A 247 -4.91 8.08 -5.51
N VAL A 248 -4.99 7.31 -6.60
CA VAL A 248 -6.08 6.37 -6.84
C VAL A 248 -6.08 5.17 -5.88
N VAL A 249 -4.92 4.79 -5.32
CA VAL A 249 -4.80 3.59 -4.48
C VAL A 249 -5.46 3.85 -3.13
N PRO A 250 -6.44 3.05 -2.67
CA PRO A 250 -7.10 3.31 -1.40
C PRO A 250 -6.13 3.21 -0.22
N PRO A 251 -6.40 3.87 0.91
CA PRO A 251 -5.46 3.91 2.04
C PRO A 251 -4.99 2.55 2.55
N ARG A 252 -5.84 1.51 2.50
CA ARG A 252 -5.50 0.16 2.97
C ARG A 252 -4.46 -0.53 2.07
N GLU A 253 -4.63 -0.47 0.76
CA GLU A 253 -3.66 -0.98 -0.22
C GLU A 253 -2.40 -0.13 -0.21
N ARG A 254 -2.57 1.20 -0.18
CA ARG A 254 -1.46 2.15 -0.24
C ARG A 254 -0.51 2.01 0.95
N ALA A 255 -1.05 1.68 2.12
CA ALA A 255 -0.29 1.41 3.34
C ALA A 255 0.67 0.21 3.23
N ARG A 256 0.52 -0.65 2.21
CA ARG A 256 1.47 -1.75 1.94
C ARG A 256 2.69 -1.27 1.14
N GLY A 257 2.60 -0.11 0.50
CA GLY A 257 3.64 0.48 -0.34
C GLY A 257 4.73 1.21 0.46
N ALA A 258 5.91 1.39 -0.14
CA ALA A 258 6.93 2.28 0.41
C ALA A 258 6.54 3.76 0.28
N TYR A 259 5.81 4.12 -0.79
CA TYR A 259 5.35 5.47 -1.10
C TYR A 259 3.85 5.58 -0.94
N HIS A 260 3.40 6.73 -0.41
CA HIS A 260 2.00 6.91 -0.01
C HIS A 260 1.39 8.20 -0.55
N VAL A 261 2.17 9.24 -0.79
CA VAL A 261 1.66 10.52 -1.27
C VAL A 261 2.69 11.19 -2.17
N TYR A 262 2.23 12.05 -3.06
CA TYR A 262 3.12 12.96 -3.77
C TYR A 262 3.68 14.05 -2.84
N ARG A 263 4.89 14.54 -3.14
CA ARG A 263 5.60 15.57 -2.38
C ARG A 263 4.92 16.93 -2.45
N ASP A 264 4.21 17.21 -3.54
CA ASP A 264 3.44 18.45 -3.76
C ASP A 264 2.06 18.43 -3.06
N ALA A 265 1.50 17.25 -2.79
CA ALA A 265 0.34 17.09 -1.90
C ALA A 265 0.65 17.45 -0.43
N MET A 266 1.91 17.71 -0.10
CA MET A 266 2.35 18.09 1.23
C MET A 266 2.02 19.54 1.58
N PRO A 267 1.54 19.83 2.80
CA PRO A 267 1.31 21.20 3.25
C PRO A 267 2.56 22.08 3.14
N SER A 268 2.38 23.32 2.65
CA SER A 268 3.47 24.29 2.52
C SER A 268 4.10 24.60 3.89
N GLY A 269 5.44 24.58 3.94
CA GLY A 269 6.22 24.80 5.17
C GLY A 269 6.70 23.52 5.87
N PHE A 270 6.27 22.34 5.43
CA PHE A 270 6.82 21.05 5.88
C PHE A 270 7.94 20.59 4.97
N THR A 271 9.17 20.57 5.48
CA THR A 271 10.32 19.96 4.80
C THR A 271 10.50 18.53 5.32
N VAL A 272 10.29 17.53 4.46
CA VAL A 272 10.80 16.18 4.70
C VAL A 272 12.31 16.26 4.52
N ASP A 273 13.08 16.25 5.60
CA ASP A 273 14.53 16.12 5.51
C ASP A 273 14.89 14.67 5.20
N THR A 274 14.83 14.34 3.93
CA THR A 274 15.17 13.05 3.33
C THR A 274 16.69 12.81 3.27
N ARG A 275 17.52 13.84 3.54
CA ARG A 275 18.99 13.76 3.52
C ARG A 275 19.62 13.50 4.88
N SER A 276 18.80 13.36 5.91
CA SER A 276 19.31 13.12 7.24
C SER A 276 19.23 11.63 7.61
N PRO A 277 20.37 10.98 7.89
CA PRO A 277 20.43 9.74 8.69
C PRO A 277 20.01 9.96 10.16
N GLY A 278 19.03 10.84 10.41
CA GLY A 278 18.75 11.45 11.70
C GLY A 278 18.48 12.95 11.52
N GLY A 279 17.22 13.31 11.25
CA GLY A 279 16.81 14.68 10.92
C GLY A 279 16.86 15.62 12.11
N SER A 280 18.04 16.18 12.40
CA SER A 280 18.25 17.38 13.21
C SER A 280 17.66 17.39 14.63
N HIS A 281 18.03 16.40 15.44
CA HIS A 281 18.28 16.63 16.87
C HIS A 281 19.72 16.16 17.17
N PRO A 282 20.51 16.88 17.97
CA PRO A 282 21.99 16.72 18.09
C PRO A 282 22.56 15.36 18.58
N LEU A 283 21.85 14.23 18.46
CA LEU A 283 22.23 12.93 19.06
C LEU A 283 22.22 11.71 18.12
N ALA A 284 22.07 11.86 16.80
CA ALA A 284 21.91 10.73 15.87
C ALA A 284 23.20 9.99 15.44
N GLN A 285 24.39 10.31 15.99
CA GLN A 285 25.68 9.76 15.50
C GLN A 285 26.07 8.35 16.03
N GLY A 286 25.19 7.61 16.71
CA GLY A 286 25.60 6.46 17.54
C GLY A 286 25.32 5.03 17.04
N LEU A 287 24.57 4.79 15.96
CA LEU A 287 23.88 3.50 15.76
C LEU A 287 24.44 2.56 14.67
N ALA A 288 25.69 2.73 14.23
CA ALA A 288 26.27 1.94 13.13
C ALA A 288 26.70 0.48 13.47
N GLY A 289 26.27 -0.11 14.60
CA GLY A 289 26.76 -1.43 14.98
C GLY A 289 25.79 -2.22 15.83
N HIS A 290 24.96 -3.06 15.19
CA HIS A 290 24.57 -4.42 15.61
C HIS A 290 23.29 -4.86 14.91
N ARG A 291 23.42 -5.76 13.93
CA ARG A 291 22.29 -6.46 13.30
C ARG A 291 22.60 -7.95 13.25
N GLN A 292 21.86 -8.75 14.02
CA GLN A 292 21.54 -10.16 13.75
C GLN A 292 20.48 -10.63 14.75
N GLY A 293 19.28 -10.98 14.27
CA GLY A 293 18.28 -11.74 15.06
C GLY A 293 16.81 -11.54 14.71
N THR A 294 16.28 -12.43 13.86
CA THR A 294 14.90 -12.99 13.80
C THR A 294 13.65 -12.09 13.65
N GLY A 295 13.00 -12.17 12.48
CA GLY A 295 11.79 -13.01 12.39
C GLY A 295 10.39 -12.35 12.32
N GLY A 296 10.27 -11.06 12.09
CA GLY A 296 8.97 -10.45 11.75
C GLY A 296 9.15 -9.01 11.30
N ALA A 297 8.92 -8.72 10.01
CA ALA A 297 9.04 -7.38 9.46
C ALA A 297 7.95 -6.48 10.06
N GLY A 298 8.29 -5.78 11.14
CA GLY A 298 7.49 -4.65 11.60
C GLY A 298 7.77 -3.43 10.73
N TRP A 299 6.92 -2.41 10.81
CA TRP A 299 7.15 -1.10 10.18
C TRP A 299 8.51 -0.48 10.55
N ALA A 300 9.11 -0.92 11.66
CA ALA A 300 10.44 -0.56 12.13
C ALA A 300 11.60 -1.17 11.31
N ASP A 301 11.36 -2.28 10.61
CA ASP A 301 12.36 -2.93 9.74
C ASP A 301 12.42 -2.31 8.34
N ALA A 302 11.47 -1.40 8.02
CA ALA A 302 11.47 -0.69 6.76
C ALA A 302 12.71 0.22 6.69
N PRO A 303 13.56 0.09 5.66
CA PRO A 303 14.69 1.00 5.49
C PRO A 303 14.18 2.44 5.40
N ALA A 304 14.90 3.36 6.05
CA ALA A 304 14.59 4.78 5.93
C ALA A 304 14.59 5.18 4.44
N PRO A 305 13.52 5.82 3.93
CA PRO A 305 13.44 6.19 2.54
C PRO A 305 14.55 7.21 2.22
N ALA A 306 15.32 6.95 1.17
CA ALA A 306 16.38 7.85 0.71
C ALA A 306 15.78 9.11 0.06
N ASP A 307 16.47 10.26 0.13
CA ASP A 307 16.20 11.38 -0.79
C ASP A 307 16.68 11.02 -2.19
N ASP A 308 15.84 10.34 -2.93
CA ASP A 308 16.07 9.91 -4.31
C ASP A 308 15.61 10.97 -5.32
N GLY A 309 15.13 12.14 -4.86
CA GLY A 309 14.61 13.19 -5.73
C GLY A 309 13.23 12.88 -6.33
N ARG A 310 12.56 11.81 -5.87
CA ARG A 310 11.26 11.40 -6.40
C ARG A 310 10.16 12.41 -6.09
N PRO A 311 9.14 12.50 -6.98
CA PRO A 311 7.95 13.29 -6.74
C PRO A 311 7.03 12.68 -5.66
N VAL A 312 7.37 11.51 -5.11
CA VAL A 312 6.61 10.78 -4.10
C VAL A 312 7.42 10.62 -2.82
N VAL A 313 6.74 10.46 -1.67
CA VAL A 313 7.36 10.26 -0.36
C VAL A 313 6.68 9.15 0.44
N SER A 314 7.42 8.52 1.35
CA SER A 314 6.82 7.65 2.36
C SER A 314 6.10 8.49 3.42
N LEU A 315 4.88 8.09 3.80
CA LEU A 315 4.15 8.75 4.87
C LEU A 315 4.70 8.30 6.24
N PHE A 316 4.88 6.99 6.43
CA PHE A 316 5.36 6.42 7.69
C PHE A 316 6.87 6.56 7.85
N GLY A 317 7.32 6.84 9.07
CA GLY A 317 8.73 7.12 9.35
C GLY A 317 9.21 8.49 8.84
N SER A 318 8.32 9.28 8.23
CA SER A 318 8.60 10.66 7.83
C SER A 318 8.35 11.64 8.98
N ALA A 319 8.73 12.91 8.78
CA ALA A 319 8.41 13.98 9.72
C ALA A 319 6.89 14.16 9.94
N LEU A 320 6.04 13.70 9.03
CA LEU A 320 4.57 13.77 9.17
C LEU A 320 4.03 12.70 10.12
N PHE A 321 4.60 11.50 10.03
CA PHE A 321 4.16 10.30 10.73
C PHE A 321 5.39 9.56 11.28
N PRO A 322 6.07 10.13 12.30
CA PRO A 322 7.22 9.47 12.91
C PRO A 322 6.79 8.17 13.61
N ALA A 323 7.73 7.21 13.71
CA ALA A 323 7.51 5.99 14.47
C ALA A 323 7.35 6.33 15.97
N ARG A 324 6.14 6.10 16.50
CA ARG A 324 5.72 6.47 17.87
C ARG A 324 5.38 5.24 18.69
N LEU A 325 5.97 5.13 19.89
CA LEU A 325 5.60 4.12 20.87
C LEU A 325 4.56 4.72 21.84
N TRP A 326 3.43 4.05 22.03
CA TRP A 326 2.42 4.43 23.03
C TRP A 326 2.43 3.43 24.19
N VAL A 327 2.74 3.91 25.39
CA VAL A 327 2.81 3.07 26.60
C VAL A 327 1.75 3.49 27.60
N TYR A 328 0.91 2.52 27.95
CA TYR A 328 -0.04 2.66 29.05
C TYR A 328 0.70 2.34 30.34
N THR A 329 1.14 3.38 31.05
CA THR A 329 1.92 3.21 32.29
C THR A 329 1.07 2.57 33.39
N ASN A 330 -0.22 2.89 33.41
CA ASN A 330 -1.18 2.38 34.38
C ASN A 330 -2.63 2.58 33.90
N PHE A 331 -3.61 2.14 34.71
CA PHE A 331 -5.05 2.35 34.48
C PHE A 331 -5.76 3.01 35.68
N HIS A 332 -5.02 3.73 36.52
CA HIS A 332 -5.51 4.36 37.73
C HIS A 332 -5.40 5.88 37.60
N CYS A 333 -6.45 6.60 37.99
CA CYS A 333 -6.49 8.06 37.88
C CYS A 333 -7.01 8.66 39.19
N ASN A 334 -6.59 9.88 39.49
CA ASN A 334 -7.14 10.69 40.57
C ASN A 334 -8.49 11.35 40.20
N LEU A 335 -8.90 11.26 38.93
CA LEU A 335 -10.18 11.72 38.40
C LEU A 335 -10.98 10.52 37.86
N ALA A 336 -12.29 10.69 37.67
CA ALA A 336 -13.19 9.65 37.17
C ALA A 336 -14.08 10.19 36.03
N CYS A 337 -13.45 10.78 35.01
CA CYS A 337 -14.15 11.44 33.91
C CYS A 337 -15.06 10.47 33.14
N GLU A 338 -16.27 10.91 32.79
CA GLU A 338 -17.27 10.10 32.07
C GLU A 338 -16.77 9.63 30.70
N TYR A 339 -15.89 10.40 30.07
CA TYR A 339 -15.35 10.16 28.72
C TYR A 339 -13.99 9.44 28.72
N CYS A 340 -13.55 8.88 29.84
CA CYS A 340 -12.24 8.22 29.91
C CYS A 340 -12.16 6.98 29.01
N VAL A 341 -11.38 7.06 27.91
CA VAL A 341 -11.18 6.00 26.90
C VAL A 341 -10.75 4.65 27.50
N VAL A 342 -10.08 4.67 28.65
CA VAL A 342 -9.54 3.46 29.30
C VAL A 342 -10.23 3.12 30.63
N ALA A 343 -11.34 3.81 30.94
CA ALA A 343 -12.12 3.66 32.17
C ALA A 343 -11.28 3.76 33.46
N SER A 344 -10.33 4.70 33.49
CA SER A 344 -9.50 4.97 34.67
C SER A 344 -10.26 5.78 35.72
N SER A 345 -10.09 5.42 36.98
CA SER A 345 -10.68 6.14 38.12
C SER A 345 -9.93 5.82 39.43
N PRO A 346 -10.24 6.52 40.55
CA PRO A 346 -9.73 6.15 41.86
C PRO A 346 -10.21 4.77 42.32
N ALA A 347 -11.31 4.25 41.75
CA ALA A 347 -11.84 2.92 42.04
C ALA A 347 -11.34 1.85 41.07
N ALA A 348 -10.66 2.24 39.98
CA ALA A 348 -10.17 1.29 38.98
C ALA A 348 -9.16 0.30 39.59
N ARG A 349 -9.24 -0.97 39.15
CA ARG A 349 -8.30 -2.00 39.57
C ARG A 349 -6.87 -1.55 39.26
N LYS A 350 -6.01 -1.50 40.29
CA LYS A 350 -4.60 -1.14 40.14
C LYS A 350 -3.91 -2.10 39.17
N ARG A 351 -3.48 -1.53 38.05
CA ARG A 351 -2.66 -2.15 37.01
C ARG A 351 -1.60 -1.12 36.67
N MET A 352 -0.36 -1.43 37.01
CA MET A 352 0.78 -0.52 36.92
C MET A 352 1.93 -1.29 36.27
N MET A 353 2.55 -0.69 35.28
CA MET A 353 3.70 -1.26 34.60
C MET A 353 4.93 -1.18 35.51
N PRO A 354 5.62 -2.29 35.81
CA PRO A 354 6.87 -2.21 36.56
C PRO A 354 7.92 -1.37 35.83
N LEU A 355 8.69 -0.54 36.55
CA LEU A 355 9.76 0.28 35.98
C LEU A 355 10.72 -0.53 35.11
N ALA A 356 11.14 -1.72 35.56
CA ALA A 356 12.05 -2.57 34.78
C ALA A 356 11.45 -3.01 33.43
N ARG A 357 10.14 -3.28 33.38
CA ARG A 357 9.46 -3.62 32.12
C ARG A 357 9.35 -2.40 31.21
N PHE A 358 9.06 -1.24 31.79
CA PHE A 358 9.04 0.03 31.06
C PHE A 358 10.39 0.34 30.42
N GLN A 359 11.48 0.22 31.18
CA GLN A 359 12.84 0.43 30.69
C GLN A 359 13.18 -0.51 29.54
N ALA A 360 12.87 -1.81 29.70
CA ALA A 360 13.06 -2.80 28.65
C ALA A 360 12.29 -2.46 27.36
N LEU A 361 11.05 -1.96 27.47
CA LEU A 361 10.25 -1.53 26.32
C LEU A 361 10.84 -0.30 25.63
N VAL A 362 11.33 0.68 26.41
CA VAL A 362 12.00 1.87 25.85
C VAL A 362 13.28 1.47 25.13
N ASP A 363 14.08 0.58 25.71
CA ASP A 363 15.32 0.08 25.08
C ASP A 363 15.05 -0.74 23.82
N GLU A 364 13.97 -1.54 23.82
CA GLU A 364 13.49 -2.23 22.63
C GLU A 364 13.07 -1.23 21.56
N ALA A 365 12.22 -0.27 21.87
CA ALA A 365 11.77 0.74 20.91
C ALA A 365 12.93 1.57 20.32
N LEU A 366 13.94 1.92 21.12
CA LEU A 366 15.16 2.58 20.62
C LEU A 366 15.93 1.72 19.62
N ARG A 367 16.04 0.40 19.89
CA ARG A 367 16.69 -0.55 18.97
C ARG A 367 15.90 -0.68 17.66
N GLU A 368 14.58 -0.59 17.75
CA GLU A 368 13.65 -0.61 16.61
C GLU A 368 13.48 0.77 15.93
N GLY A 369 14.28 1.78 16.30
CA GLY A 369 14.29 3.08 15.60
C GLY A 369 13.15 4.04 15.95
N PHE A 370 12.36 3.77 16.99
CA PHE A 370 11.37 4.71 17.50
C PHE A 370 12.06 5.94 18.10
N ASN A 371 11.56 7.12 17.77
CA ASN A 371 12.13 8.39 18.20
C ASN A 371 11.20 9.23 19.09
N GLU A 372 9.97 8.77 19.29
CA GLU A 372 8.95 9.43 20.10
C GLU A 372 8.14 8.43 20.95
N LEU A 373 7.97 8.75 22.23
CA LEU A 373 7.24 7.95 23.22
C LEU A 373 6.09 8.76 23.83
N TYR A 374 4.89 8.17 23.85
CA TYR A 374 3.71 8.70 24.52
C TYR A 374 3.40 7.88 25.77
N LEU A 375 3.45 8.52 26.94
CA LEU A 375 3.04 7.93 28.21
C LEU A 375 1.59 8.31 28.50
N THR A 376 0.73 7.29 28.58
CA THR A 376 -0.72 7.46 28.75
C THR A 376 -1.29 6.35 29.66
N GLY A 377 -2.61 6.16 29.62
CA GLY A 377 -3.40 5.21 30.40
C GLY A 377 -4.31 5.93 31.38
N GLY A 378 -4.15 5.67 32.68
CA GLY A 378 -4.66 6.52 33.76
C GLY A 378 -3.88 7.84 33.85
N GLU A 379 -3.79 8.41 35.06
CA GLU A 379 -2.92 9.58 35.27
C GLU A 379 -1.48 9.08 35.46
N PRO A 380 -0.54 9.37 34.53
CA PRO A 380 0.82 8.84 34.61
C PRO A 380 1.53 9.20 35.92
N PHE A 381 1.30 10.40 36.46
CA PHE A 381 1.97 10.85 37.68
C PHE A 381 1.46 10.18 38.97
N VAL A 382 0.32 9.47 38.92
CA VAL A 382 -0.12 8.59 40.02
C VAL A 382 0.76 7.35 40.14
N HIS A 383 1.50 6.99 39.09
CA HIS A 383 2.47 5.90 39.15
C HIS A 383 3.62 6.24 40.14
N PRO A 384 3.98 5.33 41.07
CA PRO A 384 5.04 5.58 42.05
C PRO A 384 6.39 5.87 41.37
N ASP A 385 6.70 5.13 40.29
CA ASP A 385 7.93 5.28 39.52
C ASP A 385 7.82 6.30 38.37
N ALA A 386 6.76 7.11 38.30
CA ALA A 386 6.52 8.02 37.16
C ALA A 386 7.73 8.88 36.80
N VAL A 387 8.36 9.48 37.81
CA VAL A 387 9.54 10.34 37.61
C VAL A 387 10.71 9.53 37.04
N ALA A 388 10.98 8.34 37.58
CA ALA A 388 12.05 7.48 37.09
C ALA A 388 11.80 7.00 35.64
N MET A 389 10.55 6.68 35.30
CA MET A 389 10.15 6.33 33.93
C MET A 389 10.37 7.51 32.97
N ILE A 390 9.89 8.70 33.34
CA ILE A 390 10.00 9.90 32.50
C ILE A 390 11.47 10.31 32.35
N GLU A 391 12.27 10.31 33.43
CA GLU A 391 13.71 10.56 33.38
C GLU A 391 14.37 9.58 32.41
N TYR A 392 14.13 8.27 32.59
CA TYR A 392 14.70 7.22 31.76
C TYR A 392 14.43 7.42 30.26
N ALA A 393 13.16 7.67 29.91
CA ALA A 393 12.74 7.83 28.53
C ALA A 393 13.23 9.15 27.92
N SER A 394 13.06 10.28 28.62
CA SER A 394 13.43 11.60 28.10
C SER A 394 14.95 11.85 28.06
N ASP A 395 15.74 11.02 28.75
CA ASP A 395 17.20 10.93 28.58
C ASP A 395 17.60 10.26 27.24
N ARG A 396 16.66 9.59 26.56
CA ARG A 396 16.94 8.79 25.36
C ARG A 396 16.16 9.24 24.12
N MET A 397 14.88 9.58 24.24
CA MET A 397 14.01 9.97 23.12
C MET A 397 13.01 11.07 23.49
N THR A 398 12.34 11.67 22.50
CA THR A 398 11.23 12.61 22.75
C THR A 398 10.13 11.90 23.51
N THR A 399 9.74 12.44 24.66
CA THR A 399 8.75 11.84 25.55
C THR A 399 7.61 12.81 25.78
N VAL A 400 6.41 12.40 25.41
CA VAL A 400 5.17 13.11 25.66
C VAL A 400 4.43 12.41 26.80
N VAL A 401 4.06 13.15 27.84
CA VAL A 401 3.25 12.63 28.94
C VAL A 401 1.85 13.23 28.82
N LEU A 402 0.85 12.38 28.60
CA LEU A 402 -0.55 12.79 28.64
C LEU A 402 -0.99 12.81 30.10
N THR A 403 -1.29 14.00 30.61
CA THR A 403 -1.68 14.21 32.01
C THR A 403 -2.99 15.00 32.08
N ASN A 404 -3.74 14.81 33.15
CA ASN A 404 -4.91 15.62 33.49
C ASN A 404 -4.57 17.01 34.04
N ALA A 405 -3.28 17.37 34.11
CA ALA A 405 -2.78 18.68 34.52
C ALA A 405 -3.23 19.15 35.91
N MET A 406 -3.62 18.24 36.80
CA MET A 406 -3.97 18.58 38.18
C MET A 406 -2.75 19.06 38.98
N LEU A 407 -2.98 19.99 39.90
CA LEU A 407 -1.90 20.60 40.70
C LEU A 407 -1.23 19.59 41.64
N PHE A 408 0.09 19.45 41.51
CA PHE A 408 0.89 18.61 42.41
C PHE A 408 0.99 19.20 43.83
N THR A 409 0.63 18.40 44.83
CA THR A 409 0.75 18.73 46.25
C THR A 409 1.56 17.67 47.00
N GLY A 410 2.19 18.04 48.12
CA GLY A 410 2.82 17.09 49.03
C GLY A 410 4.28 16.72 48.75
N HIS A 411 4.69 15.57 49.28
CA HIS A 411 6.09 15.17 49.49
C HIS A 411 6.86 14.79 48.22
N ARG A 412 6.18 14.52 47.08
CA ARG A 412 6.82 14.17 45.80
C ARG A 412 7.27 15.37 44.97
N ARG A 413 7.00 16.60 45.43
CA ARG A 413 7.42 17.84 44.74
C ARG A 413 8.92 17.91 44.44
N PRO A 414 9.84 17.52 45.36
CA PRO A 414 11.27 17.50 45.05
C PRO A 414 11.62 16.55 43.91
N GLU A 415 10.94 15.41 43.79
CA GLU A 415 11.17 14.46 42.71
C GLU A 415 10.70 15.01 41.36
N LEU A 416 9.51 15.62 41.32
CA LEU A 416 8.95 16.24 40.12
C LEU A 416 9.77 17.43 39.63
N ALA A 417 10.40 18.17 40.55
CA ALA A 417 11.29 19.28 40.19
C ALA A 417 12.47 18.83 39.30
N ARG A 418 12.88 17.56 39.38
CA ARG A 418 13.91 16.98 38.50
C ARG A 418 13.48 16.89 37.03
N LEU A 419 12.17 16.89 36.77
CA LEU A 419 11.63 16.88 35.42
C LEU A 419 11.63 18.26 34.76
N ALA A 420 11.79 19.33 35.55
CA ALA A 420 11.76 20.69 35.04
C ALA A 420 12.96 20.97 34.10
N GLY A 421 12.69 21.64 32.98
CA GLY A 421 13.72 22.07 32.03
C GLY A 421 14.31 20.95 31.17
N ARG A 422 13.75 19.73 31.20
CA ARG A 422 14.21 18.62 30.35
C ARG A 422 13.82 18.91 28.89
N PRO A 423 14.78 18.95 27.94
CA PRO A 423 14.54 19.48 26.59
C PRO A 423 13.69 18.57 25.71
N ARG A 424 13.57 17.27 26.06
CA ARG A 424 12.81 16.26 25.31
C ARG A 424 11.53 15.81 26.03
N LEU A 425 11.09 16.56 27.03
CA LEU A 425 9.88 16.26 27.78
C LEU A 425 8.78 17.26 27.41
N THR A 426 7.71 16.75 26.83
CA THR A 426 6.48 17.52 26.58
C THR A 426 5.39 17.01 27.50
N LEU A 427 4.68 17.92 28.15
CA LEU A 427 3.43 17.61 28.85
C LEU A 427 2.28 17.99 27.94
N GLN A 428 1.35 17.05 27.74
CA GLN A 428 0.15 17.25 26.96
C GLN A 428 -1.06 17.04 27.86
N SER A 429 -2.03 17.94 27.77
CA SER A 429 -3.33 17.80 28.43
C SER A 429 -4.42 18.04 27.40
N SER A 430 -5.50 17.26 27.49
CA SER A 430 -6.71 17.51 26.72
C SER A 430 -7.59 18.49 27.49
N ILE A 431 -8.26 19.38 26.75
CA ILE A 431 -9.32 20.25 27.28
C ILE A 431 -10.57 19.94 26.46
N ASP A 432 -11.46 19.16 27.05
CA ASP A 432 -12.64 18.63 26.35
C ASP A 432 -13.83 19.61 26.32
N GLY A 433 -13.76 20.72 27.09
CA GLY A 433 -14.77 21.77 27.07
C GLY A 433 -14.22 23.12 27.51
N ALA A 434 -14.75 24.19 26.91
CA ALA A 434 -14.32 25.57 27.20
C ALA A 434 -14.95 26.17 28.47
N ARG A 435 -15.89 25.46 29.11
CA ARG A 435 -16.63 25.90 30.31
C ARG A 435 -16.79 24.76 31.31
N PRO A 436 -16.89 25.04 32.63
CA PRO A 436 -17.08 24.00 33.64
C PRO A 436 -18.32 23.12 33.44
N ALA A 437 -19.41 23.67 32.88
CA ALA A 437 -20.62 22.88 32.62
C ALA A 437 -20.48 21.88 31.45
N THR A 438 -19.41 22.01 30.64
CA THR A 438 -19.14 21.20 29.45
C THR A 438 -17.80 20.45 29.54
N HIS A 439 -17.05 20.67 30.61
CA HIS A 439 -15.77 20.02 30.92
C HIS A 439 -15.95 19.40 32.30
N ASP A 440 -16.15 18.08 32.32
CA ASP A 440 -16.46 17.24 33.49
C ASP A 440 -15.51 17.49 34.68
#